data_AF-A0A8R2HNZ0-F1
#
_entry.id   AF-A0A8R2HNZ0-F1
#
_cell.length_a   1.000
_cell.length_b   1.000
_cell.length_c   1.000
_cell.angle_alpha   90.00
_cell.angle_beta   90.00
_cell.angle_gamma   90.00
#
_symmetry.space_group_name_H-M   'P 1'
#
loop_
_entity.id
_entity.type
_entity.pdbx_description
1 polymer ?
#
loop_
_entity_poly.entity_id
_entity_poly.type
_entity_poly.pdbx_seq_one_letter_code
_entity_poly.pdbx_strand_id
1 'polypeptide(L)'
;MCVARKLNLLTEEDSINKDALLRFVEEGFKTEIDLVNAIKKKCFEEDISNIGKPEMCEVAKYKICITSRMAEDCPKWDSKGICSSAQQKVENFMKMLS
;
A
#
# COMPACT_ATOMS: atom_id res chain seq x y z
N MET A 1 -6.43 -0.07 11.88
CA MET A 1 -7.24 -1.27 12.20
C MET A 1 -8.72 -1.12 11.89
N CYS A 2 -9.42 -0.02 12.26
CA CYS A 2 -10.88 0.10 12.01
C CYS A 2 -11.35 -0.19 10.57
N VAL A 3 -10.66 0.35 9.56
CA VAL A 3 -11.01 0.10 8.15
C VAL A 3 -10.75 -1.36 7.76
N ALA A 4 -9.60 -1.93 8.18
CA ALA A 4 -9.28 -3.33 7.92
C ALA A 4 -10.33 -4.28 8.52
N ARG A 5 -10.82 -4.00 9.74
CA ARG A 5 -11.89 -4.77 10.35
C ARG A 5 -13.20 -4.67 9.58
N LYS A 6 -13.60 -3.46 9.13
CA LYS A 6 -14.81 -3.27 8.31
C LYS A 6 -14.76 -3.97 6.95
N LEU A 7 -13.56 -4.12 6.39
CA LEU A 7 -13.33 -4.77 5.10
C LEU A 7 -13.02 -6.27 5.24
N ASN A 8 -13.16 -6.85 6.43
CA ASN A 8 -12.85 -8.26 6.72
C ASN A 8 -11.40 -8.65 6.31
N LEU A 9 -10.46 -7.73 6.51
CA LEU A 9 -9.03 -7.90 6.20
C LEU A 9 -8.21 -8.35 7.40
N LEU A 10 -8.87 -8.64 8.53
CA LEU A 10 -8.24 -9.14 9.74
C LEU A 10 -8.60 -10.61 9.97
N THR A 11 -7.68 -11.37 10.56
CA THR A 11 -7.93 -12.70 11.11
C THR A 11 -8.70 -12.58 12.43
N GLU A 12 -9.14 -13.71 12.98
CA GLU A 12 -9.80 -13.76 14.30
C GLU A 12 -8.88 -13.28 15.44
N GLU A 13 -7.56 -13.34 15.22
CA GLU A 13 -6.52 -12.86 16.16
C GLU A 13 -6.12 -11.39 15.91
N ASP A 14 -6.95 -10.62 15.18
CA ASP A 14 -6.68 -9.22 14.82
C ASP A 14 -5.40 -8.95 14.01
N SER A 15 -4.79 -10.01 13.47
CA SER A 15 -3.67 -9.94 12.52
C SER A 15 -4.18 -9.75 11.11
N ILE A 16 -3.33 -9.36 10.15
CA ILE A 16 -3.79 -9.16 8.77
C ILE A 16 -4.06 -10.51 8.10
N ASN A 17 -5.20 -10.62 7.41
CA ASN A 17 -5.45 -11.69 6.47
C ASN A 17 -4.84 -11.30 5.11
N LYS A 18 -3.61 -11.77 4.85
CA LYS A 18 -2.83 -11.41 3.65
C LYS A 18 -3.56 -11.76 2.36
N ASP A 19 -4.22 -12.92 2.30
CA ASP A 19 -4.98 -13.34 1.11
C ASP A 19 -6.19 -12.45 0.87
N ALA A 20 -6.92 -12.08 1.92
CA ALA A 20 -8.04 -11.15 1.80
C ALA A 20 -7.58 -9.75 1.37
N LEU A 21 -6.45 -9.29 1.90
CA LEU A 21 -5.87 -8.00 1.50
C LEU A 21 -5.37 -8.02 0.05
N LEU A 22 -4.74 -9.10 -0.41
CA LEU A 22 -4.31 -9.23 -1.79
C LEU A 22 -5.52 -9.24 -2.74
N ARG A 23 -6.57 -10.03 -2.43
CA ARG A 23 -7.82 -10.01 -3.21
C ARG A 23 -8.44 -8.62 -3.27
N PHE A 24 -8.47 -7.90 -2.15
CA PHE A 24 -8.97 -6.53 -2.10
C PHE A 24 -8.17 -5.59 -3.03
N VAL A 25 -6.85 -5.74 -3.08
CA VAL A 25 -5.99 -4.99 -4.03
C VAL A 25 -6.29 -5.40 -5.48
N GLU A 26 -6.34 -6.70 -5.78
CA GLU A 26 -6.62 -7.22 -7.12
C GLU A 26 -7.98 -6.73 -7.64
N GLU A 27 -9.01 -6.71 -6.80
CA GLU A 27 -10.33 -6.20 -7.15
C GLU A 27 -10.34 -4.68 -7.34
N GLY A 28 -9.68 -3.94 -6.44
CA GLY A 28 -9.61 -2.48 -6.46
C GLY A 28 -8.85 -1.91 -7.66
N PHE A 29 -7.86 -2.65 -8.16
CA PHE A 29 -7.00 -2.26 -9.28
C PHE A 29 -7.07 -3.24 -10.45
N LYS A 30 -8.22 -3.92 -10.63
CA LYS A 30 -8.38 -4.96 -11.68
C LYS A 30 -8.08 -4.51 -13.12
N THR A 31 -8.11 -3.20 -13.38
CA THR A 31 -7.78 -2.62 -14.69
C THR A 31 -6.32 -2.17 -14.81
N GLU A 32 -5.56 -2.18 -13.72
CA GLU A 32 -4.18 -1.68 -13.63
C GLU A 32 -3.25 -2.84 -13.23
N ILE A 33 -3.15 -3.86 -14.09
CA ILE A 33 -2.46 -5.13 -13.81
C ILE A 33 -1.00 -4.93 -13.39
N ASP A 34 -0.29 -3.98 -14.01
CA ASP A 34 1.11 -3.70 -13.66
C ASP A 34 1.26 -3.18 -12.23
N LEU A 35 0.32 -2.33 -11.78
CA LEU A 35 0.26 -1.86 -10.40
C LEU A 35 -0.04 -3.00 -9.42
N VAL A 36 -0.98 -3.89 -9.77
CA VAL A 36 -1.30 -5.08 -8.96
C VAL A 36 -0.07 -5.97 -8.81
N ASN A 37 0.66 -6.22 -9.90
CA ASN A 37 1.88 -7.03 -9.89
C ASN A 37 2.98 -6.38 -9.05
N ALA A 38 3.17 -5.06 -9.16
CA ALA A 38 4.13 -4.31 -8.35
C ALA A 38 3.78 -4.40 -6.86
N ILE A 39 2.51 -4.20 -6.49
CA ILE A 39 2.03 -4.34 -5.12
C ILE A 39 2.24 -5.76 -4.60
N LYS A 40 1.84 -6.78 -5.36
CA LYS A 40 1.98 -8.19 -4.96
C LYS A 40 3.44 -8.54 -4.65
N LYS A 41 4.34 -8.25 -5.58
CA LYS A 41 5.76 -8.51 -5.42
C LYS A 41 6.36 -7.74 -4.23
N LYS A 42 6.15 -6.43 -4.16
CA LYS A 42 6.81 -5.58 -3.16
C LYS A 42 6.22 -5.64 -1.76
N CYS A 43 4.92 -5.91 -1.64
CA CYS A 43 4.22 -5.84 -0.36
C CYS A 43 3.84 -7.21 0.20
N PHE A 44 3.73 -8.26 -0.62
CA PHE A 44 3.30 -9.58 -0.16
C PHE A 44 4.40 -10.65 -0.29
N GLU A 45 5.28 -10.55 -1.28
CA GLU A 45 6.38 -11.52 -1.47
C GLU A 45 7.69 -11.07 -0.80
N GLU A 46 7.98 -9.76 -0.80
CA GLU A 46 9.14 -9.19 -0.12
C GLU A 46 8.87 -8.93 1.38
N ASP A 47 9.94 -8.88 2.18
CA ASP A 47 9.82 -8.63 3.61
C ASP A 47 9.51 -7.15 3.90
N ILE A 48 8.33 -6.90 4.46
CA ILE A 48 7.85 -5.57 4.85
C ILE A 48 8.29 -5.18 6.27
N SER A 49 9.01 -6.04 7.00
CA SER A 49 9.40 -5.78 8.39
C SER A 49 10.19 -4.48 8.56
N ASN A 50 10.96 -4.11 7.53
CA ASN A 50 11.79 -2.90 7.45
C ASN A 50 11.01 -1.63 7.06
N ILE A 51 9.71 -1.72 6.76
CA ILE A 51 8.90 -0.57 6.40
C ILE A 51 8.47 0.19 7.65
N GLY A 52 8.88 1.45 7.72
CA GLY A 52 8.53 2.35 8.82
C GLY A 52 9.25 2.00 10.12
N LYS A 53 8.68 2.43 11.25
CA LYS A 53 9.29 2.22 12.56
C LYS A 53 9.03 0.80 13.09
N PRO A 54 9.95 0.20 13.88
CA PRO A 54 9.81 -1.16 14.38
C PRO A 54 8.50 -1.41 15.15
N GLU A 55 8.01 -0.42 15.89
CA GLU A 55 6.79 -0.48 16.70
C GLU A 55 5.49 -0.33 15.90
N MET A 56 5.55 -0.06 14.59
CA MET A 56 4.35 0.01 13.77
C MET A 56 3.67 -1.35 13.67
N CYS A 57 2.34 -1.36 13.82
CA CYS A 57 1.56 -2.57 13.58
C CYS A 57 1.65 -3.00 12.11
N GLU A 58 1.54 -4.31 11.88
CA GLU A 58 1.65 -4.93 10.54
C GLU A 58 0.68 -4.28 9.53
N VAL A 59 -0.53 -3.92 9.98
CA VAL A 59 -1.54 -3.20 9.18
C VAL A 59 -1.02 -1.86 8.65
N ALA A 60 -0.29 -1.11 9.48
CA ALA A 60 0.29 0.16 9.06
C ALA A 60 1.40 -0.07 8.02
N LYS A 61 2.23 -1.09 8.20
CA LYS A 61 3.31 -1.43 7.26
C LYS A 61 2.76 -1.82 5.87
N TYR A 62 1.74 -2.68 5.82
CA TYR A 62 1.04 -3.01 4.58
C TYR A 62 0.39 -1.80 3.93
N LYS A 63 -0.31 -0.96 4.72
CA LYS A 63 -0.91 0.28 4.22
C LYS A 63 0.15 1.18 3.58
N ILE A 64 1.29 1.37 4.25
CA ILE A 64 2.40 2.17 3.74
C ILE A 64 2.89 1.56 2.44
N CYS A 65 3.26 0.29 2.42
CA CYS A 65 3.77 -0.37 1.23
C CYS A 65 2.83 -0.22 0.01
N ILE A 66 1.54 -0.53 0.19
CA ILE A 66 0.55 -0.46 -0.89
C ILE A 66 0.38 0.98 -1.36
N THR A 67 0.24 1.94 -0.45
CA THR A 67 0.06 3.37 -0.81
C THR A 67 1.31 3.91 -1.53
N SER A 68 2.49 3.49 -1.10
CA SER A 68 3.76 3.82 -1.75
C SER A 68 3.82 3.30 -3.19
N ARG A 69 3.47 2.03 -3.42
CA ARG A 69 3.39 1.45 -4.77
C ARG A 69 2.35 2.15 -5.64
N MET A 70 1.15 2.38 -5.09
CA MET A 70 0.10 3.15 -5.77
C MET A 70 0.57 4.53 -6.21
N ALA A 71 1.49 5.14 -5.48
CA ALA A 71 1.97 6.48 -5.78
C ALA A 71 3.25 6.47 -6.63
N GLU A 72 4.12 5.48 -6.55
CA GLU A 72 5.30 5.37 -7.43
C GLU A 72 4.95 4.80 -8.81
N ASP A 73 4.07 3.80 -8.83
CA ASP A 73 3.72 3.02 -10.02
C ASP A 73 2.40 3.52 -10.65
N CYS A 74 1.91 4.72 -10.29
CA CYS A 74 0.70 5.28 -10.87
C CYS A 74 0.92 5.67 -12.34
N PRO A 75 0.26 5.00 -13.32
CA PRO A 75 0.45 5.33 -14.73
C PRO A 75 -0.23 6.67 -15.12
N LYS A 76 -1.05 7.24 -14.23
CA LYS A 76 -1.90 8.40 -14.48
C LYS A 76 -1.48 9.64 -13.71
N TRP A 77 -0.22 9.73 -13.27
CA TRP A 77 0.27 10.97 -12.67
C TRP A 77 0.12 12.13 -13.66
N ASP A 78 -0.84 13.01 -13.35
CA ASP A 78 -0.89 14.31 -13.99
C ASP A 78 0.11 15.22 -13.29
N SER A 79 1.14 15.64 -14.02
CA SER A 79 2.14 16.58 -13.52
C SER A 79 1.63 18.03 -13.49
N LYS A 80 0.35 18.27 -13.82
CA LYS A 80 -0.29 19.58 -13.79
C LYS A 80 -1.28 19.70 -12.64
N GLY A 81 -1.45 20.93 -12.15
CA GLY A 81 -2.47 21.28 -11.17
C GLY A 81 -2.27 20.63 -9.80
N ILE A 82 -3.37 20.21 -9.16
CA ILE A 82 -3.39 19.73 -7.76
C ILE A 82 -2.56 18.45 -7.58
N CYS A 83 -2.40 17.65 -8.64
CA CYS A 83 -1.67 16.40 -8.61
C CYS A 83 -0.15 16.61 -8.46
N SER A 84 0.45 17.65 -9.03
CA SER A 84 1.90 17.91 -8.87
C SER A 84 2.31 18.15 -7.43
N SER A 85 1.46 18.84 -6.66
CA SER A 85 1.68 19.08 -5.22
C SER A 85 1.49 17.81 -4.39
N ALA A 86 0.60 16.91 -4.82
CA ALA A 86 0.42 15.60 -4.19
C ALA A 86 1.61 14.68 -4.47
N GLN A 87 2.14 14.69 -5.69
CA GLN A 87 3.33 13.91 -6.08
C GLN A 87 4.54 14.29 -5.22
N GLN A 88 4.82 15.58 -5.06
CA GLN A 88 5.93 16.05 -4.24
C GLN A 88 5.79 15.64 -2.76
N LYS A 89 4.56 15.62 -2.23
CA LYS A 89 4.29 15.14 -0.86
C LYS A 89 4.52 13.65 -0.71
N VAL A 90 4.12 12.86 -1.70
CA VAL A 90 4.39 11.41 -1.74
C VAL A 90 5.90 11.17 -1.77
N GLU A 91 6.63 11.83 -2.66
CA GLU A 91 8.09 11.67 -2.77
C GLU A 91 8.79 12.00 -1.44
N ASN A 92 8.36 13.06 -0.76
CA ASN A 92 8.90 13.42 0.56
C ASN A 92 8.51 12.41 1.63
N PHE A 93 7.29 11.87 1.60
CA PHE A 93 6.85 10.80 2.50
C PHE A 93 7.70 9.52 2.32
N MET A 94 7.99 9.14 1.08
CA MET A 94 8.86 7.99 0.77
C MET A 94 10.26 8.16 1.34
N LYS A 95 10.86 9.36 1.22
CA LYS A 95 12.18 9.67 1.79
C LYS A 95 12.24 9.60 3.32
N MET A 96 11.10 9.74 4.00
CA MET A 96 11.04 9.65 5.47
C MET A 96 10.83 8.22 5.97
N LEU A 97 10.51 7.28 5.07
CA LEU A 97 10.29 5.88 5.38
C LEU A 97 11.51 4.99 5.11
N SER A 98 12.48 5.50 4.35
CA SER A 98 13.81 4.92 4.10
C SER A 98 14.82 5.37 5.14
#